data_AF-A0A0F2SB69-F1
#
_entry.id   AF-A0A0F2SB69-F1
#
_cell.length_a   1.000
_cell.length_b   1.000
_cell.length_c   1.000
_cell.angle_alpha   90.00
_cell.angle_beta   90.00
_cell.angle_gamma   90.00
#
_symmetry.space_group_name_H-M   'P 1'
#
loop_
_entity.id
_entity.type
_entity.pdbx_description
1 polymer ?
#
loop_
_entity_poly.entity_id
_entity_poly.type
_entity_poly.pdbx_seq_one_letter_code
_entity_poly.pdbx_strand_id
1 'polypeptide(L)'
;MIENTKVSGVRPSSTFSVRISNADSVTANIRINGFYWNGITKTEYVLDLLTLAPGEAADRNYYAQFDAFEFRFVTSTDAVEISTRGKDAAGNMTVVHSMLPAELFSTGMEGIAGAPGRVIPSALNQIYVLNSSSNNISVIDGKANTFIGNVIVGSGPFGVGVNPITNRIYVVNFGSNNVSVIDGNSNTVITTITVGTNPVGVGVNPETNRIYVTNWSGHNVSVIDGFTHVVIATISVGASPEGVNVNPSSNRIYITNHGSKTVSVINGSTNAVIATVDVGN
;
A
#
# COMPACT_ATOMS: atom_id res chain seq x y z
N MET A 1 15.91 -11.74 4.40
CA MET A 1 15.45 -13.05 3.88
C MET A 1 15.84 -14.09 4.91
N ILE A 2 14.92 -15.01 5.22
CA ILE A 2 15.12 -16.08 6.19
C ILE A 2 15.36 -17.38 5.42
N GLU A 3 16.54 -17.98 5.60
CA GLU A 3 16.84 -19.29 5.03
C GLU A 3 16.20 -20.40 5.88
N ASN A 4 15.60 -21.37 5.20
CA ASN A 4 14.91 -22.50 5.81
C ASN A 4 15.11 -23.78 4.97
N THR A 5 16.31 -23.92 4.43
CA THR A 5 16.76 -25.05 3.61
C THR A 5 16.66 -26.36 4.38
N LYS A 6 16.26 -27.43 3.69
CA LYS A 6 16.15 -28.77 4.30
C LYS A 6 17.53 -29.30 4.72
N VAL A 7 17.60 -29.86 5.92
CA VAL A 7 18.73 -30.69 6.38
C VAL A 7 18.23 -32.12 6.52
N SER A 8 18.83 -33.06 5.80
CA SER A 8 18.36 -34.47 5.74
C SER A 8 16.88 -34.62 5.38
N GLY A 9 16.37 -33.75 4.50
CA GLY A 9 14.97 -33.77 4.04
C GLY A 9 13.97 -33.05 4.95
N VAL A 10 14.39 -32.61 6.14
CA VAL A 10 13.54 -31.93 7.13
C VAL A 10 13.84 -30.43 7.15
N ARG A 11 12.79 -29.60 7.14
CA ARG A 11 12.96 -28.14 7.29
C ARG A 11 13.13 -27.77 8.76
N PRO A 12 14.04 -26.83 9.09
CA PRO A 12 14.15 -26.28 10.42
C PRO A 12 12.82 -25.74 10.96
N SER A 13 12.00 -25.13 10.10
CA SER A 13 10.69 -24.62 10.49
C SER A 13 9.60 -24.92 9.48
N SER A 14 8.42 -25.30 9.98
CA SER A 14 7.19 -25.44 9.19
C SER A 14 6.27 -24.24 9.30
N THR A 15 6.40 -23.44 10.36
CA THR A 15 5.58 -22.24 10.58
C THR A 15 6.40 -21.07 11.11
N PHE A 16 6.07 -19.88 10.64
CA PHE A 16 6.57 -18.62 11.17
C PHE A 16 5.50 -17.99 12.09
N SER A 17 5.77 -17.99 13.39
CA SER A 17 4.89 -17.40 14.41
C SER A 17 5.27 -15.95 14.65
N VAL A 18 4.29 -15.06 14.68
CA VAL A 18 4.46 -13.62 14.92
C VAL A 18 3.55 -13.23 16.08
N ARG A 19 4.11 -12.59 17.10
CA ARG A 19 3.35 -11.92 18.15
C ARG A 19 3.54 -10.41 17.99
N ILE A 20 2.44 -9.70 18.00
CA ILE A 20 2.37 -8.25 17.77
C ILE A 20 1.64 -7.65 18.95
N SER A 21 2.20 -6.62 19.58
CA SER A 21 1.55 -5.89 20.67
C SER A 21 1.58 -4.40 20.41
N ASN A 22 0.48 -3.73 20.74
CA ASN A 22 0.37 -2.28 20.63
C ASN A 22 0.59 -1.65 22.01
N ALA A 23 1.78 -1.09 22.24
CA ALA A 23 2.09 -0.33 23.45
C ALA A 23 1.68 1.15 23.35
N ASP A 24 1.12 1.58 22.21
CA ASP A 24 0.67 2.96 22.01
C ASP A 24 -0.63 3.25 22.76
N SER A 25 -0.86 4.54 23.00
CA SER A 25 -2.11 5.13 23.48
C SER A 25 -3.22 5.21 22.42
N VAL A 26 -2.87 4.99 21.14
CA VAL A 26 -3.82 4.99 20.02
C VAL A 26 -3.87 3.64 19.30
N THR A 27 -4.93 3.42 18.53
CA THR A 27 -5.08 2.23 17.71
C THR A 27 -3.96 2.13 16.67
N ALA A 28 -3.33 0.96 16.57
CA ALA A 28 -2.30 0.67 15.58
C ALA A 28 -2.86 -0.16 14.42
N ASN A 29 -2.51 0.21 13.19
CA ASN A 29 -2.72 -0.60 11.99
C ASN A 29 -1.41 -1.28 11.61
N ILE A 30 -1.46 -2.59 11.39
CA ILE A 30 -0.30 -3.39 11.03
C ILE A 30 -0.60 -4.14 9.74
N ARG A 31 0.35 -4.09 8.80
CA ARG A 31 0.35 -4.90 7.58
C ARG A 31 1.54 -5.85 7.62
N ILE A 32 1.28 -7.09 7.27
CA ILE A 32 2.25 -8.17 7.23
C ILE A 32 2.22 -8.75 5.83
N ASN A 33 3.33 -8.59 5.09
CA ASN A 33 3.51 -9.21 3.79
C ASN A 33 4.49 -10.37 3.93
N GLY A 34 4.08 -11.57 3.54
CA GLY A 34 4.95 -12.74 3.48
C GLY A 34 5.24 -13.11 2.03
N PHE A 35 6.51 -13.34 1.73
CA PHE A 35 7.00 -13.77 0.42
C PHE A 35 7.78 -15.05 0.56
N TYR A 36 7.71 -15.93 -0.44
CA TYR A 36 8.63 -17.06 -0.56
C TYR A 36 9.44 -16.94 -1.84
N TRP A 37 10.61 -17.59 -1.83
CA TRP A 37 11.47 -17.73 -2.99
C TRP A 37 11.54 -19.18 -3.43
N ASN A 38 11.38 -19.42 -4.74
CA ASN A 38 11.56 -20.73 -5.38
C ASN A 38 12.89 -20.83 -6.15
N GLY A 39 13.84 -19.94 -5.87
CA GLY A 39 15.14 -19.84 -6.55
C GLY A 39 15.15 -18.90 -7.76
N ILE A 40 14.00 -18.54 -8.33
CA ILE A 40 13.90 -17.67 -9.51
C ILE A 40 12.95 -16.49 -9.25
N THR A 41 11.82 -16.75 -8.60
CA THR A 41 10.74 -15.78 -8.40
C THR A 41 10.49 -15.55 -6.91
N LYS A 42 10.27 -14.28 -6.55
CA LYS A 42 9.72 -13.89 -5.26
C LYS A 42 8.20 -13.79 -5.41
N THR A 43 7.45 -14.57 -4.63
CA THR A 43 5.99 -14.62 -4.70
C THR A 43 5.38 -14.25 -3.36
N GLU A 44 4.50 -13.25 -3.35
CA GLU A 44 3.69 -12.92 -2.17
C GLU A 44 2.69 -14.04 -1.90
N TYR A 45 2.64 -14.51 -0.66
CA TYR A 45 1.70 -15.56 -0.23
C TYR A 45 0.96 -15.21 1.06
N VAL A 46 1.36 -14.13 1.75
CA VAL A 46 0.65 -13.56 2.89
C VAL A 46 0.46 -12.08 2.65
N LEU A 47 -0.79 -11.63 2.79
CA LEU A 47 -1.17 -10.26 3.04
C LEU A 47 -2.13 -10.29 4.23
N ASP A 48 -1.60 -10.00 5.42
CA ASP A 48 -2.39 -9.95 6.66
C ASP A 48 -2.44 -8.51 7.16
N LEU A 49 -3.64 -8.06 7.47
CA LEU A 49 -3.96 -6.69 7.86
C LEU A 49 -4.69 -6.77 9.18
N LEU A 50 -4.14 -6.14 10.21
CA LEU A 50 -4.70 -6.15 11.55
C LEU A 50 -4.73 -4.76 12.13
N THR A 51 -5.72 -4.54 12.99
CA THR A 51 -5.88 -3.33 13.78
C THR A 51 -5.88 -3.74 15.23
N LEU A 52 -5.02 -3.13 16.05
CA LEU A 52 -4.91 -3.40 17.48
C LEU A 52 -5.25 -2.15 18.27
N ALA A 53 -6.20 -2.25 19.20
CA ALA A 53 -6.49 -1.18 20.15
C ALA A 53 -5.30 -0.99 21.13
N PRO A 54 -5.24 0.13 21.87
CA PRO A 54 -4.23 0.35 22.90
C PRO A 54 -4.14 -0.82 23.88
N GLY A 55 -2.93 -1.36 24.07
CA GLY A 55 -2.66 -2.48 24.97
C GLY A 55 -3.03 -3.87 24.43
N GLU A 56 -3.61 -3.98 23.22
CA GLU A 56 -3.92 -5.29 22.63
C GLU A 56 -2.69 -5.98 22.06
N ALA A 57 -2.80 -7.32 21.98
CA ALA A 57 -1.83 -8.16 21.31
C ALA A 57 -2.50 -9.20 20.43
N ALA A 58 -1.82 -9.58 19.34
CA ALA A 58 -2.24 -10.61 18.42
C ALA A 58 -1.11 -11.59 18.15
N ASP A 59 -1.44 -12.88 18.16
CA ASP A 59 -0.57 -13.94 17.69
C ASP A 59 -1.04 -14.40 16.28
N ARG A 60 -0.08 -14.64 15.39
CA ARG A 60 -0.28 -15.09 14.01
C ARG A 60 0.67 -16.23 13.70
N ASN A 61 0.19 -17.23 12.97
CA ASN A 61 1.03 -18.33 12.49
C ASN A 61 0.91 -18.39 10.97
N TYR A 62 2.03 -18.28 10.28
CA TYR A 62 2.09 -18.37 8.82
C TYR A 62 2.82 -19.63 8.39
N TYR A 63 2.40 -20.18 7.26
CA TYR A 63 3.05 -21.33 6.65
C TYR A 63 4.47 -20.97 6.20
N ALA A 64 5.47 -21.78 6.53
CA ALA A 64 6.87 -21.46 6.25
C ALA A 64 7.66 -22.61 5.59
N GLN A 65 7.00 -23.59 4.96
CA GLN A 65 7.70 -24.73 4.35
C GLN A 65 8.36 -24.41 2.99
N PHE A 66 9.08 -23.30 2.91
CA PHE A 66 9.85 -22.86 1.75
C PHE A 66 11.35 -22.93 2.05
N ASP A 67 12.20 -23.02 1.04
CA ASP A 67 13.66 -22.98 1.22
C ASP A 67 14.15 -21.61 1.66
N ALA A 68 13.46 -20.55 1.25
CA ALA A 68 13.65 -19.21 1.77
C ALA A 68 12.31 -18.45 1.77
N PHE A 69 12.11 -17.62 2.79
CA PHE A 69 10.96 -16.75 2.89
C PHE A 69 11.33 -15.41 3.52
N GLU A 70 10.47 -14.41 3.37
CA GLU A 70 10.67 -13.07 3.90
C GLU A 70 9.34 -12.54 4.40
N PHE A 71 9.35 -11.97 5.60
CA PHE A 71 8.22 -11.21 6.11
C PHE A 71 8.60 -9.74 6.22
N ARG A 72 7.70 -8.88 5.78
CA ARG A 72 7.77 -7.44 5.95
C ARG A 72 6.65 -7.01 6.87
N PHE A 73 6.99 -6.20 7.85
CA PHE A 73 6.06 -5.66 8.83
C PHE A 73 5.99 -4.15 8.64
N VAL A 74 4.77 -3.64 8.70
CA VAL A 74 4.46 -2.23 8.51
C VAL A 74 3.53 -1.85 9.62
N THR A 75 3.89 -0.85 10.41
CA THR A 75 3.09 -0.43 11.55
C THR A 75 2.78 1.06 11.39
N SER A 76 1.60 1.48 11.83
CA SER A 76 1.22 2.90 11.82
C SER A 76 1.93 3.72 12.92
N THR A 77 2.64 3.05 13.83
CA THR A 77 3.37 3.62 14.96
C THR A 77 4.60 2.77 15.29
N ASP A 78 5.64 3.39 15.83
CA ASP A 78 6.86 2.74 16.32
C ASP A 78 6.67 2.07 17.70
N ALA A 79 5.56 2.35 18.38
CA ALA A 79 5.16 1.70 19.63
C ALA A 79 4.56 0.29 19.44
N VAL A 80 4.46 -0.20 18.20
CA VAL A 80 4.13 -1.61 17.95
C VAL A 80 5.38 -2.46 18.12
N GLU A 81 5.29 -3.42 19.03
CA GLU A 81 6.33 -4.41 19.23
C GLU A 81 5.98 -5.68 18.45
N ILE A 82 6.95 -6.22 17.72
CA ILE A 82 6.80 -7.44 16.94
C ILE A 82 7.89 -8.41 17.36
N SER A 83 7.49 -9.61 17.75
CA SER A 83 8.40 -10.72 18.00
C SER A 83 8.05 -11.89 17.11
N THR A 84 9.07 -12.56 16.58
CA THR A 84 8.88 -13.68 15.66
C THR A 84 9.70 -14.87 16.05
N ARG A 85 9.17 -16.05 15.77
CA ARG A 85 9.79 -17.33 16.10
C ARG A 85 9.39 -18.37 15.06
N GLY A 86 10.27 -19.31 14.75
CA GLY A 86 9.86 -20.49 14.00
C GLY A 86 9.32 -21.57 14.91
N LYS A 87 8.55 -22.49 14.34
CA LYS A 87 8.25 -23.78 14.96
C LYS A 87 8.59 -24.93 14.01
N ASP A 88 9.03 -26.04 14.58
CA ASP A 88 9.22 -27.30 13.85
C ASP A 88 7.86 -27.98 13.57
N ALA A 89 7.89 -29.13 12.89
CA ALA A 89 6.69 -29.90 12.58
C ALA A 89 5.97 -30.46 13.82
N ALA A 90 6.65 -30.54 14.97
CA ALA A 90 6.07 -30.94 16.25
C ALA A 90 5.52 -29.75 17.05
N GLY A 91 5.65 -28.52 16.54
CA GLY A 91 5.19 -27.28 17.18
C GLY A 91 6.17 -26.69 18.19
N ASN A 92 7.37 -27.25 18.34
CA ASN A 92 8.37 -26.74 19.26
C ASN A 92 9.00 -25.45 18.72
N MET A 93 9.30 -24.52 19.61
CA MET A 93 9.94 -23.25 19.26
C MET A 93 11.36 -23.49 18.77
N THR A 94 11.66 -22.97 17.58
CA THR A 94 12.98 -22.95 16.98
C THR A 94 13.33 -21.52 16.58
N VAL A 95 14.58 -21.13 16.83
CA VAL A 95 15.06 -19.80 16.46
C VAL A 95 15.45 -19.85 14.99
N VAL A 96 14.57 -19.34 14.14
CA VAL A 96 14.83 -19.21 12.70
C VAL A 96 15.34 -17.80 12.39
N HIS A 97 14.88 -16.82 13.15
CA HIS A 97 15.36 -15.45 13.19
C HIS A 97 14.78 -14.77 14.45
N SER A 98 15.58 -14.00 15.17
CA SER A 98 15.10 -13.20 16.31
C SER A 98 15.11 -11.74 15.88
N MET A 99 13.94 -11.20 15.50
CA MET A 99 13.85 -9.77 15.21
C MET A 99 13.97 -8.97 16.51
N LEU A 100 15.03 -8.19 16.64
CA LEU A 100 15.16 -7.15 17.66
C LEU A 100 14.31 -5.93 17.27
N PRO A 101 13.87 -5.10 18.22
CA PRO A 101 13.18 -3.85 17.91
C PRO A 101 13.95 -2.95 16.93
N ALA A 102 15.29 -3.02 16.92
CA ALA A 102 16.15 -2.29 15.99
C ALA A 102 16.11 -2.82 14.53
N GLU A 103 15.62 -4.04 14.32
CA GLU A 103 15.42 -4.63 12.98
C GLU A 103 14.03 -4.30 12.42
N LEU A 104 13.16 -3.67 13.22
CA LEU A 104 11.92 -3.05 12.75
C LEU A 104 12.28 -1.73 12.08
N PHE A 105 12.50 -1.78 10.77
CA PHE A 105 12.62 -0.57 9.98
C PHE A 105 11.33 0.23 10.15
N SER A 106 11.46 1.46 10.66
CA SER A 106 10.41 2.45 10.53
C SER A 106 10.06 2.57 9.05
N THR A 107 8.78 2.48 8.76
CA THR A 107 8.28 2.47 7.40
C THR A 107 8.59 3.80 6.73
N GLY A 108 9.51 3.81 5.76
CA GLY A 108 9.54 4.82 4.70
C GLY A 108 10.45 6.04 4.86
N MET A 109 11.60 5.96 5.56
CA MET A 109 12.69 6.93 5.36
C MET A 109 14.06 6.26 5.36
N GLU A 110 14.79 6.33 4.24
CA GLU A 110 16.25 6.48 4.35
C GLU A 110 16.51 7.85 4.99
N GLY A 111 17.06 7.88 6.22
CA GLY A 111 17.43 9.09 6.97
C GLY A 111 16.22 9.86 7.50
N ILE A 112 16.06 10.13 8.79
CA ILE A 112 16.99 10.83 9.69
C ILE A 112 16.69 10.39 11.12
N ALA A 113 17.72 10.12 11.92
CA ALA A 113 17.60 9.90 13.34
C ALA A 113 17.20 11.20 14.06
N GLY A 114 16.26 11.12 15.01
CA GLY A 114 16.15 12.06 16.12
C GLY A 114 15.24 13.28 15.94
N ALA A 115 13.93 13.08 15.83
CA ALA A 115 12.97 14.13 16.21
C ALA A 115 12.01 13.60 17.30
N PRO A 116 11.80 14.34 18.39
CA PRO A 116 10.93 13.92 19.49
C PRO A 116 9.46 13.83 19.05
N GLY A 117 8.74 12.90 19.68
CA GLY A 117 7.38 12.44 19.35
C GLY A 117 6.44 13.50 18.76
N ARG A 118 6.01 13.25 17.52
CA ARG A 118 4.98 14.04 16.86
C ARG A 118 3.61 13.58 17.34
N VAL A 119 2.87 14.49 17.98
CA VAL A 119 1.43 14.33 18.23
C VAL A 119 0.74 14.07 16.89
N ILE A 120 0.09 12.90 16.74
CA ILE A 120 -0.74 12.61 15.56
C ILE A 120 -2.01 13.49 15.68
N PRO A 121 -2.21 14.49 14.80
CA PRO A 121 -3.41 15.30 14.88
C PRO A 121 -4.61 14.43 14.54
N SER A 122 -5.75 14.69 15.19
CA SER A 122 -7.08 14.30 14.69
C SER A 122 -7.13 14.42 13.17
N ALA A 123 -7.72 13.42 12.47
CA ALA A 123 -7.85 13.37 11.01
C ALA A 123 -7.83 14.77 10.38
N LEU A 124 -6.74 15.08 9.68
CA LEU A 124 -6.53 16.40 9.10
C LEU A 124 -7.66 16.66 8.11
N ASN A 125 -8.55 17.59 8.43
CA ASN A 125 -9.64 17.99 7.55
C ASN A 125 -9.06 18.89 6.46
N GLN A 126 -8.32 18.30 5.52
CA GLN A 126 -7.65 19.01 4.44
C GLN A 126 -8.30 18.68 3.09
N ILE A 127 -8.43 19.70 2.26
CA ILE A 127 -8.91 19.60 0.89
C ILE A 127 -7.72 19.84 -0.05
N TYR A 128 -7.59 18.98 -1.06
CA TYR A 128 -6.52 19.03 -2.05
C TYR A 128 -7.10 19.41 -3.41
N VAL A 129 -6.63 20.52 -3.97
CA VAL A 129 -7.11 21.06 -5.26
C VAL A 129 -5.99 21.00 -6.28
N LEU A 130 -6.27 20.41 -7.45
CA LEU A 130 -5.28 20.21 -8.51
C LEU A 130 -5.16 21.46 -9.40
N ASN A 131 -3.93 21.96 -9.56
CA ASN A 131 -3.65 23.10 -10.43
C ASN A 131 -2.83 22.62 -11.64
N SER A 132 -3.52 22.09 -12.64
CA SER A 132 -2.91 21.39 -13.80
C SER A 132 -1.88 22.24 -14.56
N SER A 133 -2.13 23.53 -14.75
CA SER A 133 -1.22 24.45 -15.44
C SER A 133 0.00 24.87 -14.63
N SER A 134 -0.04 24.70 -13.31
CA SER A 134 0.96 25.19 -12.36
C SER A 134 1.83 24.08 -11.76
N ASN A 135 1.56 22.82 -12.13
CA ASN A 135 2.27 21.63 -11.65
C ASN A 135 2.35 21.55 -10.11
N ASN A 136 1.27 21.96 -9.45
CA ASN A 136 1.15 21.92 -7.99
C ASN A 136 -0.28 21.59 -7.57
N ILE A 137 -0.46 21.32 -6.28
CA ILE A 137 -1.78 21.26 -5.64
C ILE A 137 -1.87 22.32 -4.55
N SER A 138 -3.07 22.86 -4.33
CA SER A 138 -3.36 23.72 -3.20
C SER A 138 -3.94 22.89 -2.06
N VAL A 139 -3.45 23.11 -0.85
CA VAL A 139 -3.95 22.51 0.38
C VAL A 139 -4.78 23.55 1.12
N ILE A 140 -6.01 23.18 1.47
CA ILE A 140 -6.97 24.04 2.16
C ILE A 140 -7.37 23.35 3.47
N ASP A 141 -7.41 24.10 4.56
CA ASP A 141 -8.06 23.66 5.79
C ASP A 141 -9.58 23.62 5.53
N GLY A 142 -10.16 22.43 5.49
CA GLY A 142 -11.57 22.22 5.22
C GLY A 142 -12.50 22.59 6.39
N LYS A 143 -11.97 22.84 7.60
CA LYS A 143 -12.76 23.34 8.73
C LYS A 143 -12.84 24.86 8.70
N ALA A 144 -11.70 25.51 8.48
CA ALA A 144 -11.60 26.97 8.43
C ALA A 144 -11.87 27.55 7.03
N ASN A 145 -11.88 26.70 6.00
CA ASN A 145 -11.89 27.09 4.58
C ASN A 145 -10.75 28.06 4.23
N THR A 146 -9.57 27.86 4.80
CA THR A 146 -8.40 28.73 4.62
C THR A 146 -7.30 28.02 3.83
N PHE A 147 -6.59 28.78 3.01
CA PHE A 147 -5.44 28.28 2.28
C PHE A 147 -4.26 27.99 3.22
N ILE A 148 -3.73 26.78 3.16
CA ILE A 148 -2.57 26.34 3.95
C ILE A 148 -1.28 26.55 3.17
N GLY A 149 -1.26 26.17 1.89
CA GLY A 149 -0.05 26.21 1.08
C GLY A 149 -0.18 25.43 -0.22
N ASN A 150 0.87 25.48 -1.05
CA ASN A 150 0.98 24.69 -2.27
C ASN A 150 2.01 23.58 -2.11
N VAL A 151 1.75 22.43 -2.74
CA VAL A 151 2.71 21.31 -2.84
C VAL A 151 3.03 21.10 -4.32
N ILE A 152 4.31 21.21 -4.67
CA ILE A 152 4.78 20.96 -6.04
C ILE A 152 4.68 19.46 -6.32
N VAL A 153 4.12 19.09 -7.47
CA VAL A 153 3.95 17.70 -7.92
C VAL A 153 4.52 17.56 -9.34
N GLY A 154 4.18 16.46 -10.03
CA GLY A 154 4.55 16.26 -11.42
C GLY A 154 3.79 17.18 -12.39
N SER A 155 4.03 16.96 -13.68
CA SER A 155 3.46 17.81 -14.74
C SER A 155 2.00 17.46 -15.01
N GLY A 156 1.14 18.48 -15.07
CA GLY A 156 -0.28 18.33 -15.40
C GLY A 156 -1.04 17.44 -14.42
N PRO A 157 -1.11 17.77 -13.11
CA PRO A 157 -1.92 17.01 -12.17
C PRO A 157 -3.39 16.98 -12.61
N PHE A 158 -3.99 15.78 -12.64
CA PHE A 158 -5.31 15.54 -13.23
C PHE A 158 -6.27 14.76 -12.30
N GLY A 159 -5.73 13.81 -11.52
CA GLY A 159 -6.51 13.03 -10.56
C GLY A 159 -5.89 13.08 -9.16
N VAL A 160 -6.73 13.01 -8.12
CA VAL A 160 -6.29 12.93 -6.72
C VAL A 160 -7.06 11.85 -5.97
N GLY A 161 -6.34 11.05 -5.19
CA GLY A 161 -6.91 10.03 -4.31
C GLY A 161 -6.24 10.09 -2.95
N VAL A 162 -7.02 9.89 -1.87
CA VAL A 162 -6.52 9.92 -0.50
C VAL A 162 -6.70 8.55 0.12
N ASN A 163 -5.65 8.03 0.76
CA ASN A 163 -5.78 6.92 1.70
C ASN A 163 -5.94 7.49 3.12
N PRO A 164 -7.15 7.49 3.70
CA PRO A 164 -7.38 8.02 5.04
C PRO A 164 -6.73 7.18 6.15
N ILE A 165 -6.44 5.89 5.91
CA ILE A 165 -5.81 5.01 6.90
C ILE A 165 -4.33 5.31 7.03
N THR A 166 -3.64 5.55 5.90
CA THR A 166 -2.19 5.81 5.89
C THR A 166 -1.84 7.30 5.85
N ASN A 167 -2.85 8.18 5.80
CA ASN A 167 -2.69 9.62 5.56
C ASN A 167 -1.76 9.92 4.36
N ARG A 168 -2.02 9.27 3.23
CA ARG A 168 -1.26 9.44 1.98
C ARG A 168 -2.16 9.99 0.90
N ILE A 169 -1.62 10.92 0.12
CA ILE A 169 -2.32 11.55 -1.00
C ILE A 169 -1.56 11.18 -2.28
N TYR A 170 -2.31 10.72 -3.27
CA TYR A 170 -1.81 10.25 -4.54
C TYR A 170 -2.31 11.21 -5.62
N VAL A 171 -1.39 11.95 -6.22
CA VAL A 171 -1.70 12.90 -7.29
C VAL A 171 -1.20 12.32 -8.61
N VAL A 172 -2.12 12.08 -9.53
CA VAL A 172 -1.84 11.61 -10.87
C VAL A 172 -1.41 12.77 -11.74
N ASN A 173 -0.23 12.66 -12.35
CA ASN A 173 0.36 13.70 -13.18
C ASN A 173 0.34 13.26 -14.65
N PHE A 174 -0.63 13.79 -15.40
CA PHE A 174 -0.89 13.42 -16.80
C PHE A 174 0.31 13.69 -17.71
N GLY A 175 0.95 14.84 -17.54
CA GLY A 175 2.04 15.29 -18.42
C GLY A 175 3.36 14.57 -18.18
N SER A 176 3.59 14.08 -16.95
CA SER A 176 4.83 13.37 -16.59
C SER A 176 4.69 11.85 -16.45
N ASN A 177 3.53 11.27 -16.76
CA ASN A 177 3.26 9.82 -16.70
C ASN A 177 3.65 9.19 -15.35
N ASN A 178 3.36 9.88 -14.24
CA ASN A 178 3.71 9.42 -12.90
C ASN A 178 2.65 9.82 -11.87
N VAL A 179 2.79 9.28 -10.65
CA VAL A 179 1.99 9.64 -9.48
C VAL A 179 2.91 10.22 -8.41
N SER A 180 2.59 11.41 -7.91
CA SER A 180 3.24 11.97 -6.72
C SER A 180 2.55 11.43 -5.47
N VAL A 181 3.32 10.90 -4.53
CA VAL A 181 2.84 10.47 -3.21
C VAL A 181 3.21 11.52 -2.19
N ILE A 182 2.22 12.03 -1.46
CA ILE A 182 2.36 13.11 -0.49
C ILE A 182 2.04 12.56 0.91
N ASP A 183 2.88 12.90 1.89
CA ASP A 183 2.56 12.72 3.30
C ASP A 183 1.59 13.82 3.75
N GLY A 184 0.39 13.43 4.20
CA GLY A 184 -0.65 14.39 4.56
C GLY A 184 -0.37 15.19 5.84
N ASN A 185 0.58 14.77 6.67
CA ASN A 185 0.92 15.51 7.88
C ASN A 185 1.90 16.65 7.59
N SER A 186 2.93 16.40 6.77
CA SER A 186 3.91 17.42 6.38
C SER A 186 3.54 18.17 5.10
N ASN A 187 2.57 17.68 4.33
CA ASN A 187 2.23 18.20 3.00
C ASN A 187 3.45 18.24 2.06
N THR A 188 4.25 17.17 2.08
CA THR A 188 5.45 17.04 1.24
C THR A 188 5.36 15.81 0.36
N VAL A 189 5.80 15.93 -0.89
CA VAL A 189 6.00 14.76 -1.76
C VAL A 189 7.11 13.90 -1.17
N ILE A 190 6.81 12.63 -0.87
CA ILE A 190 7.77 11.65 -0.33
C ILE A 190 8.37 10.77 -1.43
N THR A 191 7.65 10.58 -2.53
CA THR A 191 8.15 9.86 -3.71
C THR A 191 7.29 10.13 -4.94
N THR A 192 7.80 9.74 -6.10
CA THR A 192 7.07 9.75 -7.38
C THR A 192 7.18 8.39 -8.03
N ILE A 193 6.07 7.88 -8.56
CA ILE A 193 5.94 6.52 -9.08
C ILE A 193 5.61 6.60 -10.57
N THR A 194 6.49 6.10 -11.44
CA THR A 194 6.21 5.99 -12.87
C THR A 194 5.08 5.00 -13.12
N VAL A 195 4.11 5.40 -13.94
CA VAL A 195 2.95 4.57 -14.34
C VAL A 195 2.85 4.50 -15.87
N GLY A 196 1.69 4.10 -16.39
CA GLY A 196 1.46 4.06 -17.83
C GLY A 196 1.26 5.45 -18.45
N THR A 197 0.95 5.44 -19.74
CA THR A 197 0.87 6.66 -20.55
C THR A 197 -0.42 7.44 -20.31
N ASN A 198 -0.28 8.75 -20.12
CA ASN A 198 -1.35 9.72 -19.89
C ASN A 198 -2.30 9.27 -18.77
N PRO A 199 -1.82 9.16 -17.52
CA PRO A 199 -2.65 8.74 -16.42
C PRO A 199 -3.65 9.86 -16.07
N VAL A 200 -4.89 9.49 -15.73
CA VAL A 200 -5.98 10.46 -15.49
C VAL A 200 -6.71 10.25 -14.17
N GLY A 201 -7.17 9.03 -13.88
CA GLY A 201 -7.94 8.71 -12.69
C GLY A 201 -7.12 7.95 -11.66
N VAL A 202 -7.48 8.10 -10.39
CA VAL A 202 -6.91 7.33 -9.28
C VAL A 202 -7.98 6.91 -8.28
N GLY A 203 -7.97 5.63 -7.93
CA GLY A 203 -8.84 5.04 -6.94
C GLY A 203 -7.99 4.36 -5.87
N VAL A 204 -8.33 4.58 -4.61
CA VAL A 204 -7.59 4.04 -3.47
C VAL A 204 -8.46 3.02 -2.77
N ASN A 205 -7.95 1.81 -2.57
CA ASN A 205 -8.50 0.87 -1.61
C ASN A 205 -7.77 1.05 -0.27
N PRO A 206 -8.37 1.73 0.73
CA PRO A 206 -7.72 1.97 2.00
C PRO A 206 -7.45 0.69 2.78
N GLU A 207 -8.34 -0.32 2.67
CA GLU A 207 -8.21 -1.59 3.37
C GLU A 207 -6.99 -2.37 2.87
N THR A 208 -6.81 -2.49 1.56
CA THR A 208 -5.67 -3.24 0.99
C THR A 208 -4.42 -2.37 0.76
N ASN A 209 -4.51 -1.06 1.01
CA ASN A 209 -3.52 -0.05 0.63
C ASN A 209 -3.04 -0.19 -0.83
N ARG A 210 -3.99 -0.48 -1.74
CA ARG A 210 -3.73 -0.55 -3.19
C ARG A 210 -4.30 0.68 -3.88
N ILE A 211 -3.54 1.18 -4.85
CA ILE A 211 -3.89 2.38 -5.61
C ILE A 211 -3.98 1.99 -7.07
N TYR A 212 -5.11 2.30 -7.71
CA TYR A 212 -5.43 1.93 -9.07
C TYR A 212 -5.45 3.20 -9.91
N VAL A 213 -4.58 3.27 -10.90
CA VAL A 213 -4.39 4.45 -11.75
C VAL A 213 -4.77 4.10 -13.18
N THR A 214 -5.75 4.79 -13.75
CA THR A 214 -6.16 4.61 -15.14
C THR A 214 -5.19 5.33 -16.07
N ASN A 215 -4.64 4.61 -17.04
CA ASN A 215 -3.72 5.13 -18.04
C ASN A 215 -4.46 5.29 -19.37
N TRP A 216 -4.93 6.50 -19.65
CA TRP A 216 -5.91 6.79 -20.71
C TRP A 216 -5.41 6.34 -22.09
N SER A 217 -4.23 6.78 -22.49
CA SER A 217 -3.59 6.38 -23.76
C SER A 217 -3.04 4.94 -23.71
N GLY A 218 -2.75 4.43 -22.50
CA GLY A 218 -2.20 3.08 -22.32
C GLY A 218 -3.24 1.96 -22.38
N HIS A 219 -4.53 2.29 -22.30
CA HIS A 219 -5.65 1.32 -22.26
C HIS A 219 -5.47 0.26 -21.16
N ASN A 220 -4.91 0.69 -20.03
CA ASN A 220 -4.59 -0.19 -18.91
C ASN A 220 -4.71 0.56 -17.57
N VAL A 221 -4.63 -0.20 -16.49
CA VAL A 221 -4.62 0.30 -15.11
C VAL A 221 -3.31 -0.13 -14.45
N SER A 222 -2.58 0.82 -13.88
CA SER A 222 -1.45 0.53 -13.00
C SER A 222 -1.96 0.27 -11.58
N VAL A 223 -1.58 -0.86 -10.99
CA VAL A 223 -1.82 -1.15 -9.57
C VAL A 223 -0.54 -0.85 -8.81
N ILE A 224 -0.61 0.15 -7.95
CA ILE A 224 0.47 0.56 -7.07
C ILE A 224 0.23 -0.05 -5.69
N ASP A 225 1.28 -0.64 -5.13
CA ASP A 225 1.30 -0.97 -3.72
C ASP A 225 1.64 0.28 -2.91
N GLY A 226 0.70 0.77 -2.11
CA GLY A 226 0.82 2.01 -1.35
C GLY A 226 1.83 1.95 -0.20
N PHE A 227 2.41 0.78 0.08
CA PHE A 227 3.45 0.62 1.09
C PHE A 227 4.85 0.75 0.48
N THR A 228 5.10 0.01 -0.59
CA THR A 228 6.39 -0.03 -1.29
C THR A 228 6.54 1.08 -2.33
N HIS A 229 5.45 1.74 -2.69
CA HIS A 229 5.40 2.78 -3.74
C HIS A 229 5.89 2.26 -5.10
N VAL A 230 5.64 0.98 -5.39
CA VAL A 230 5.94 0.38 -6.69
C VAL A 230 4.67 -0.07 -7.40
N VAL A 231 4.71 -0.08 -8.74
CA VAL A 231 3.68 -0.72 -9.55
C VAL A 231 3.87 -2.23 -9.43
N ILE A 232 2.85 -2.93 -8.91
CA ILE A 232 2.84 -4.39 -8.71
C ILE A 232 2.08 -5.13 -9.80
N ALA A 233 1.25 -4.42 -10.59
CA ALA A 233 0.56 -4.99 -11.74
C ALA A 233 0.18 -3.91 -12.76
N THR A 234 0.04 -4.33 -14.02
CA THR A 234 -0.56 -3.53 -15.09
C THR A 234 -1.67 -4.36 -15.71
N ILE A 235 -2.91 -3.87 -15.65
CA ILE A 235 -4.11 -4.61 -16.04
C ILE A 235 -4.65 -4.01 -17.33
N SER A 236 -4.66 -4.77 -18.42
CA SER A 236 -5.33 -4.35 -19.66
C SER A 236 -6.84 -4.22 -19.44
N VAL A 237 -7.41 -3.11 -19.90
CA VAL A 237 -8.86 -2.84 -19.84
C VAL A 237 -9.34 -2.33 -21.21
N GLY A 238 -10.53 -1.72 -21.28
CA GLY A 238 -11.03 -1.10 -22.50
C GLY A 238 -10.26 0.16 -22.90
N ALA A 239 -10.61 0.73 -24.05
CA ALA A 239 -10.00 1.93 -24.58
C ALA A 239 -10.34 3.17 -23.75
N SER A 240 -9.36 4.06 -23.61
CA SER A 240 -9.46 5.33 -22.89
C SER A 240 -10.09 5.19 -21.49
N PRO A 241 -9.50 4.39 -20.59
CA PRO A 241 -9.99 4.28 -19.22
C PRO A 241 -9.82 5.63 -18.50
N GLU A 242 -10.85 6.05 -17.77
CA GLU A 242 -10.88 7.38 -17.15
C GLU A 242 -11.20 7.29 -15.67
N GLY A 243 -12.46 7.02 -15.33
CA GLY A 243 -12.91 6.90 -13.95
C GLY A 243 -12.53 5.57 -13.32
N VAL A 244 -12.22 5.61 -12.03
CA VAL A 244 -11.94 4.43 -11.21
C VAL A 244 -12.69 4.55 -9.88
N ASN A 245 -13.54 3.57 -9.59
CA ASN A 245 -14.25 3.47 -8.32
C ASN A 245 -13.88 2.16 -7.63
N VAL A 246 -13.61 2.23 -6.33
CA VAL A 246 -13.20 1.08 -5.52
C VAL A 246 -14.30 0.81 -4.51
N ASN A 247 -14.73 -0.45 -4.42
CA ASN A 247 -15.52 -0.96 -3.32
C ASN A 247 -14.59 -1.76 -2.38
N PRO A 248 -14.16 -1.18 -1.24
CA PRO A 248 -13.23 -1.85 -0.32
C PRO A 248 -13.80 -3.17 0.21
N SER A 249 -15.06 -3.16 0.65
CA SER A 249 -15.74 -4.32 1.27
C SER A 249 -15.78 -5.59 0.42
N SER A 250 -15.81 -5.46 -0.91
CA SER A 250 -15.79 -6.60 -1.84
C SER A 250 -14.47 -6.73 -2.60
N ASN A 251 -13.51 -5.84 -2.33
CA ASN A 251 -12.28 -5.65 -3.08
C ASN A 251 -12.49 -5.63 -4.60
N ARG A 252 -13.53 -4.92 -5.06
CA ARG A 252 -13.86 -4.76 -6.48
C ARG A 252 -13.53 -3.37 -6.96
N ILE A 253 -12.97 -3.28 -8.15
CA ILE A 253 -12.58 -2.03 -8.78
C ILE A 253 -13.31 -1.92 -10.12
N TYR A 254 -13.97 -0.80 -10.34
CA TYR A 254 -14.78 -0.51 -11.51
C TYR A 254 -14.10 0.60 -12.30
N ILE A 255 -13.79 0.31 -13.57
CA ILE A 255 -13.09 1.21 -14.47
C ILE A 255 -14.05 1.61 -15.59
N THR A 256 -14.31 2.91 -15.76
CA THR A 256 -15.07 3.41 -16.90
C THR A 256 -14.15 3.54 -18.11
N ASN A 257 -14.43 2.77 -19.16
CA ASN A 257 -13.67 2.78 -20.40
C ASN A 257 -14.38 3.71 -21.40
N HIS A 258 -14.05 5.00 -21.38
CA HIS A 258 -14.72 6.02 -22.18
C HIS A 258 -14.71 5.70 -23.68
N GLY A 259 -13.56 5.22 -24.20
CA GLY A 259 -13.40 4.90 -25.62
C GLY A 259 -14.11 3.62 -26.04
N SER A 260 -14.29 2.67 -25.13
CA SER A 260 -14.96 1.39 -25.42
C SER A 260 -16.45 1.36 -25.05
N LYS A 261 -16.97 2.33 -24.30
CA LYS A 261 -18.37 2.37 -23.82
C LYS A 261 -18.72 1.18 -22.92
N THR A 262 -17.72 0.75 -22.15
CA THR A 262 -17.83 -0.37 -21.22
C THR A 262 -17.32 -0.01 -19.84
N VAL A 263 -17.69 -0.81 -18.85
CA VAL A 263 -17.08 -0.80 -17.52
C VAL A 263 -16.34 -2.12 -17.30
N SER A 264 -15.05 -2.05 -17.01
CA SER A 264 -14.28 -3.23 -16.57
C SER A 264 -14.39 -3.40 -15.07
N VAL A 265 -14.70 -4.61 -14.61
CA VAL A 265 -14.72 -4.99 -13.20
C VAL A 265 -13.48 -5.81 -12.90
N ILE A 266 -12.65 -5.33 -12.00
CA ILE A 266 -11.40 -5.96 -11.59
C ILE A 266 -11.57 -6.56 -10.19
N ASN A 267 -11.10 -7.79 -10.02
CA ASN A 267 -10.91 -8.40 -8.70
C ASN A 267 -9.58 -7.89 -8.12
N GLY A 268 -9.66 -7.10 -7.05
CA GLY A 268 -8.51 -6.47 -6.42
C GLY A 268 -7.59 -7.43 -5.68
N SER A 269 -7.96 -8.70 -5.46
CA SER A 269 -7.07 -9.70 -4.86
C SER A 269 -6.17 -10.32 -5.92
N THR A 270 -6.73 -10.63 -7.09
CA THR A 270 -6.01 -11.29 -8.19
C THR A 270 -5.47 -10.32 -9.24
N ASN A 271 -5.83 -9.04 -9.17
CA ASN A 271 -5.51 -8.02 -10.18
C ASN A 271 -5.94 -8.43 -11.61
N ALA A 272 -7.10 -9.08 -11.72
CA ALA A 272 -7.62 -9.58 -13.00
C ALA A 272 -9.00 -8.97 -13.30
N VAL A 273 -9.27 -8.70 -14.58
CA VAL A 273 -10.61 -8.34 -15.04
C VAL A 273 -11.49 -9.58 -14.94
N ILE A 274 -12.57 -9.49 -14.18
CA ILE A 274 -13.55 -10.57 -13.96
C ILE A 274 -14.85 -10.36 -14.72
N ALA A 275 -15.10 -9.14 -15.21
CA ALA A 275 -16.22 -8.84 -16.10
C ALA A 275 -15.93 -7.57 -16.91
N THR A 276 -16.52 -7.48 -18.10
CA THR A 276 -16.65 -6.25 -18.88
C THR A 276 -18.12 -6.07 -19.18
N VAL A 277 -18.68 -4.92 -18.78
CA VAL A 277 -20.11 -4.63 -18.87
C VAL A 277 -20.32 -3.52 -19.89
N ASP A 278 -21.13 -3.76 -20.91
CA ASP A 278 -21.54 -2.72 -21.85
C ASP A 278 -22.49 -1.74 -21.16
N VAL A 279 -22.21 -0.44 -21.24
CA VAL A 279 -23.02 0.61 -20.59
C VAL A 279 -23.67 1.59 -21.58
N GLY A 280 -23.47 1.37 -22.88
CA GLY A 280 -24.19 2.08 -23.94
C GLY A 280 -23.64 3.48 -24.27
N ASN A 281 -24.34 4.15 -25.20
CA ASN A 281 -24.10 5.53 -25.64
C ASN A 281 -24.94 6.52 -24.84
#